data_AF-A0A6N1DZX9-F1
#
_entry.id   AF-A0A6N1DZX9-F1
#
_cell.length_a   1.000
_cell.length_b   1.000
_cell.length_c   1.000
_cell.angle_alpha   90.00
_cell.angle_beta   90.00
_cell.angle_gamma   90.00
#
_symmetry.space_group_name_H-M   'P 1'
#
loop_
_entity.id
_entity.type
_entity.pdbx_description
1 polymer ?
#
loop_
_entity_poly.entity_id
_entity_poly.type
_entity_poly.pdbx_seq_one_letter_code
_entity_poly.pdbx_strand_id
1 'polypeptide(L)'
;MKNRTMLEIAIEVISSDTTSSFTFEEIFQKVEEELGEVWAQSYKDDENFTLEKIKEKKMGELYRLLTVDMRFTRNLDGTWISSTTEVNN
;
A
#
# COMPACT_ATOMS: atom_id res chain seq x y z
N MET A 1 11.41 11.55 -12.25
CA MET A 1 10.27 10.82 -11.65
C MET A 1 10.10 11.28 -10.22
N LYS A 2 8.87 11.52 -9.76
CA LYS A 2 8.60 11.76 -8.34
C LYS A 2 8.81 10.42 -7.62
N ASN A 3 9.74 10.35 -6.66
CA ASN A 3 9.91 9.16 -5.83
C ASN A 3 8.72 9.07 -4.88
N ARG A 4 7.69 8.30 -5.27
CA ARG A 4 6.53 8.02 -4.42
C ARG A 4 6.85 6.88 -3.46
N THR A 5 6.29 6.94 -2.26
CA THR A 5 6.40 5.91 -1.24
C THR A 5 5.15 5.03 -1.20
N MET A 6 5.27 3.83 -0.61
CA MET A 6 4.14 2.93 -0.39
C MET A 6 3.00 3.59 0.38
N LEU A 7 3.36 4.44 1.35
CA LEU A 7 2.39 5.17 2.17
C LEU A 7 1.62 6.20 1.34
N GLU A 8 2.31 6.98 0.50
CA GLU A 8 1.67 7.98 -0.36
C GLU A 8 0.71 7.36 -1.38
N ILE A 9 1.08 6.21 -1.94
CA ILE A 9 0.21 5.48 -2.89
C ILE A 9 -0.98 4.89 -2.13
N ALA A 10 -0.76 4.27 -0.98
CA ALA A 10 -1.85 3.72 -0.18
C ALA A 10 -2.87 4.79 0.25
N ILE A 11 -2.41 5.99 0.64
CA ILE A 11 -3.28 7.13 0.95
C ILE A 11 -4.09 7.53 -0.29
N GLU A 12 -3.46 7.63 -1.46
CA GLU A 12 -4.20 7.98 -2.68
C GLU A 12 -5.31 6.96 -2.98
N VAL A 13 -5.04 5.65 -2.80
CA VAL A 13 -6.04 4.60 -3.00
C VAL A 13 -7.25 4.80 -2.08
N ILE A 14 -7.03 4.90 -0.77
CA ILE A 14 -8.14 5.02 0.19
C ILE A 14 -8.84 6.39 0.16
N SER A 15 -8.17 7.42 -0.34
CA SER A 15 -8.73 8.76 -0.51
C SER A 15 -9.40 8.97 -1.87
N SER A 16 -9.16 8.09 -2.85
CA SER A 16 -9.78 8.18 -4.18
C SER A 16 -11.31 8.03 -4.13
N ASP A 17 -11.81 7.29 -3.14
CA ASP A 17 -13.22 7.19 -2.80
C ASP A 17 -13.37 6.95 -1.29
N THR A 18 -13.72 8.00 -0.55
CA THR A 18 -13.89 7.95 0.91
C THR A 18 -15.16 7.21 1.35
N THR A 19 -16.03 6.82 0.42
CA THR A 19 -17.23 6.03 0.70
C THR A 19 -17.01 4.53 0.50
N SER A 20 -15.92 4.16 -0.15
CA SER A 20 -15.56 2.76 -0.43
C SER A 20 -14.58 2.22 0.60
N SER A 21 -14.64 0.90 0.81
CA SER A 21 -13.68 0.14 1.61
C SER A 21 -12.85 -0.76 0.72
N PHE A 22 -11.54 -0.82 0.97
CA PHE A 22 -10.59 -1.54 0.12
C PHE A 22 -9.99 -2.72 0.88
N THR A 23 -9.88 -3.87 0.22
CA THR A 23 -9.11 -5.00 0.74
C THR A 23 -7.62 -4.66 0.80
N PHE A 24 -6.87 -5.39 1.61
CA PHE A 24 -5.41 -5.23 1.65
C PHE A 24 -4.79 -5.53 0.28
N GLU A 25 -5.31 -6.55 -0.41
CA GLU A 25 -4.86 -7.00 -1.72
C GLU A 25 -5.05 -5.92 -2.78
N GLU A 26 -6.18 -5.21 -2.79
CA GLU A 26 -6.44 -4.10 -3.72
C GLU A 26 -5.44 -2.95 -3.51
N ILE A 27 -5.19 -2.59 -2.24
CA ILE A 27 -4.21 -1.54 -1.91
C ILE A 27 -2.81 -2.00 -2.33
N PHE A 28 -2.42 -3.23 -1.98
CA PHE A 28 -1.10 -3.77 -2.31
C PHE A 28 -0.89 -3.85 -3.82
N GLN A 29 -1.89 -4.28 -4.58
CA GLN A 29 -1.82 -4.35 -6.03
C GLN A 29 -1.50 -2.97 -6.63
N LYS A 30 -2.15 -1.90 -6.17
CA LYS A 30 -1.86 -0.53 -6.64
C LYS A 30 -0.45 -0.08 -6.30
N VAL A 31 0.01 -0.38 -5.08
CA VAL A 31 1.38 -0.09 -4.66
C VAL A 31 2.40 -0.88 -5.50
N GLU A 32 2.12 -2.14 -5.79
CA GLU A 32 2.98 -2.99 -6.62
C GLU A 32 3.01 -2.55 -8.09
N GLU A 33 1.88 -2.12 -8.66
CA GLU A 33 1.80 -1.58 -10.02
C GLU A 33 2.75 -0.38 -10.21
N GLU A 34 2.94 0.46 -9.18
CA GLU A 34 3.81 1.63 -9.26
C GLU A 34 5.26 1.38 -8.82
N LEU A 35 5.49 0.49 -7.85
CA LEU A 35 6.81 0.33 -7.22
C LEU A 35 7.47 -1.02 -7.47
N GLY A 36 6.76 -2.00 -8.04
CA GLY A 36 7.24 -3.36 -8.25
C GLY A 36 8.53 -3.42 -9.08
N GLU A 37 8.60 -2.65 -10.16
CA GLU A 37 9.80 -2.56 -11.00
C GLU A 37 10.99 -1.94 -10.25
N VAL A 38 10.74 -0.88 -9.46
CA VAL A 38 11.78 -0.21 -8.65
C VAL A 38 12.35 -1.17 -7.60
N TRP A 39 11.48 -1.97 -6.97
CA TRP A 39 11.92 -2.98 -6.01
C TRP A 39 12.72 -4.07 -6.71
N ALA A 40 12.22 -4.64 -7.81
CA ALA A 40 12.92 -5.67 -8.56
C ALA A 40 14.33 -5.20 -8.97
N GLN A 41 14.46 -3.96 -9.45
CA GLN A 41 15.75 -3.38 -9.82
C GLN A 41 16.70 -3.21 -8.62
N SER A 42 16.16 -2.94 -7.43
CA SER A 42 16.94 -2.77 -6.20
C SER A 42 17.53 -4.08 -5.66
N TYR A 43 16.95 -5.23 -6.04
CA TYR A 43 17.40 -6.56 -5.62
C TYR A 43 18.00 -7.38 -6.77
N LYS A 44 18.20 -6.79 -7.96
CA LYS A 44 18.64 -7.51 -9.17
C LYS A 44 19.96 -8.28 -9.01
N ASP A 45 20.83 -7.81 -8.12
CA ASP A 45 22.17 -8.37 -7.88
C ASP A 45 22.19 -9.30 -6.64
N ASP A 46 21.04 -9.50 -5.97
CA ASP A 46 20.91 -10.38 -4.81
C ASP A 46 20.32 -11.73 -5.22
N GLU A 47 21.21 -12.70 -5.46
CA GLU A 47 20.85 -14.06 -5.89
C GLU A 47 19.95 -14.82 -4.88
N ASN A 48 19.82 -14.34 -3.64
CA ASN A 48 18.99 -14.97 -2.62
C ASN A 48 17.54 -14.47 -2.62
N PHE A 49 17.26 -13.37 -3.32
CA PHE A 49 15.95 -12.76 -3.39
C PHE A 49 15.20 -13.14 -4.67
N THR A 50 14.08 -13.83 -4.50
CA THR A 50 13.10 -14.03 -5.56
C THR A 50 12.10 -12.88 -5.56
N LEU A 51 11.44 -12.63 -6.70
CA LEU A 51 10.33 -11.67 -6.77
C LEU A 51 9.26 -11.96 -5.70
N GLU A 52 8.97 -13.23 -5.44
CA GLU A 52 8.03 -13.65 -4.42
C GLU A 52 8.45 -13.24 -3.00
N LYS A 53 9.73 -13.42 -2.63
CA LYS A 53 10.26 -12.96 -1.34
C LYS A 53 10.24 -11.44 -1.21
N ILE A 54 10.48 -10.72 -2.31
CA ILE A 54 10.37 -9.25 -2.34
C ILE A 54 8.92 -8.84 -2.08
N LYS A 55 7.96 -9.47 -2.76
CA LYS A 55 6.53 -9.23 -2.54
C LYS A 55 6.11 -9.51 -1.10
N GLU A 56 6.46 -10.67 -0.55
CA GLU A 56 6.12 -11.04 0.83
C GLU A 56 6.64 -9.99 1.83
N LYS A 57 7.91 -9.59 1.70
CA LYS A 57 8.51 -8.55 2.53
C LYS A 57 7.76 -7.23 2.39
N LYS A 58 7.41 -6.83 1.17
CA LYS A 58 6.70 -5.57 0.89
C LYS A 58 5.26 -5.60 1.38
N MET A 59 4.57 -6.73 1.30
CA MET A 59 3.24 -6.91 1.91
C MET A 59 3.32 -6.68 3.43
N GLY A 60 4.32 -7.26 4.10
CA GLY A 60 4.52 -7.03 5.54
C GLY A 60 4.82 -5.57 5.89
N GLU A 61 5.66 -4.90 5.09
CA GLU A 61 5.94 -3.47 5.24
C GLU A 61 4.69 -2.61 5.05
N LEU A 62 3.88 -2.88 4.01
CA LEU A 62 2.63 -2.17 3.76
C LEU A 62 1.64 -2.37 4.90
N TYR A 63 1.41 -3.63 5.29
CA TYR A 63 0.45 -3.97 6.35
C TYR A 63 0.80 -3.24 7.65
N ARG A 64 2.10 -3.17 7.99
CA ARG A 64 2.58 -2.40 9.13
C ARG A 64 2.26 -0.91 8.98
N LEU A 65 2.50 -0.31 7.81
CA LEU A 65 2.19 1.10 7.54
C LEU A 65 0.69 1.39 7.72
N LEU A 66 -0.18 0.58 7.13
CA LEU A 66 -1.64 0.74 7.26
C LEU A 66 -2.08 0.60 8.72
N THR A 67 -1.45 -0.27 9.50
CA THR A 67 -1.82 -0.50 10.90
C THR A 67 -1.40 0.63 11.83
N VAL A 68 -0.25 1.27 11.58
CA VAL A 68 0.30 2.29 12.50
C VAL A 68 -0.07 3.72 12.12
N ASP A 69 -0.43 3.97 10.86
CA ASP A 69 -0.76 5.31 10.39
C ASP A 69 -2.24 5.62 10.66
N MET A 70 -2.50 6.68 11.44
CA MET A 70 -3.83 7.06 11.91
C MET A 70 -4.85 7.39 10.81
N ARG A 71 -4.39 7.62 9.57
CA ARG A 71 -5.27 7.89 8.43
C ARG A 71 -5.98 6.67 7.89
N PHE A 72 -5.59 5.47 8.33
CA PHE A 72 -6.24 4.23 7.94
C PHE A 72 -7.03 3.67 9.12
N THR A 73 -8.25 3.21 8.83
CA THR A 73 -9.05 2.43 9.79
C THR A 73 -9.33 1.07 9.20
N ARG A 74 -9.06 0.01 9.96
CA ARG A 74 -9.36 -1.37 9.58
C ARG A 74 -10.76 -1.75 10.07
N ASN A 75 -11.63 -2.14 9.15
CA ASN A 75 -12.97 -2.63 9.42
C ASN A 75 -12.93 -4.08 9.96
N LEU A 76 -14.04 -4.51 10.56
CA LEU A 76 -14.19 -5.86 11.10
C LEU A 76 -14.14 -6.97 10.04
N ASP A 77 -14.52 -6.64 8.80
CA ASP A 77 -14.45 -7.54 7.63
C ASP A 77 -13.03 -7.63 7.04
N GLY A 78 -12.06 -6.89 7.58
CA GLY A 78 -10.67 -6.89 7.15
C GLY A 78 -10.34 -5.86 6.07
N THR A 79 -11.33 -5.10 5.58
CA THR A 79 -11.11 -3.98 4.65
C THR A 79 -10.57 -2.74 5.37
N TRP A 80 -10.09 -1.77 4.59
CA TRP A 80 -9.49 -0.53 5.04
C TRP A 80 -10.22 0.66 4.42
N ILE A 81 -10.39 1.72 5.23
CA ILE A 81 -11.00 2.99 4.82
C ILE A 81 -10.12 4.15 5.27
N SER A 82 -10.34 5.31 4.65
CA SER A 82 -9.80 6.57 5.16
C SER A 82 -10.47 6.97 6.47
N SER A 83 -9.67 7.22 7.50
CA SER A 83 -10.12 7.83 8.76
C SER A 83 -10.48 9.31 8.60
N THR A 84 -10.10 9.93 7.47
CA THR A 84 -10.34 11.35 7.20
C THR A 84 -11.55 11.44 6.28
N THR A 85 -12.72 11.78 6.85
CA THR A 85 -13.83 12.31 6.05
C THR A 85 -13.39 13.66 5.49
N GLU A 86 -13.12 13.73 4.18
CA GLU A 86 -13.12 15.02 3.50
C GLU A 86 -14.54 15.60 3.62
N VAL A 87 -14.72 16.55 4.53
CA VAL A 87 -15.91 17.39 4.52
C VAL A 87 -15.73 18.34 3.35
N ASN A 88 -16.29 17.97 2.20
CA ASN A 88 -16.46 18.91 1.08
C ASN A 88 -17.41 20.01 1.56
N ASN A 89 -16.83 21.15 1.98
CA ASN A 89 -17.55 22.38 2.29
C ASN A 89 -17.79 23.20 1.03
#